data_AF-A0A9E2YE70-F1
#
_entry.id   AF-A0A9E2YE70-F1
#
_cell.length_a   1.000
_cell.length_b   1.000
_cell.length_c   1.000
_cell.angle_alpha   90.00
_cell.angle_beta   90.00
_cell.angle_gamma   90.00
#
_symmetry.space_group_name_H-M   'P 1'
#
loop_
_entity.id
_entity.type
_entity.pdbx_description
1 polymer ?
#
loop_
_entity_poly.entity_id
_entity_poly.type
_entity_poly.pdbx_seq_one_letter_code
_entity_poly.pdbx_strand_id
1 'polypeptide(L)'
;ELLPLSVRMFAQQRRTNQSSESIETLTRRLSDQAIIDYELREGEIYQLVIDQIEHALIDRALARCGGVKTKAADFLGINRNTLNKKVKDLGIEAAE
;
A
#
# COMPACT_ATOMS: atom_id res chain seq x y z
N GLU A 1 7.11 -9.99 38.91
CA GLU A 1 6.83 -8.66 38.31
C GLU A 1 8.11 -7.84 38.17
N LEU A 2 8.96 -8.11 37.17
CA LEU A 2 10.36 -7.66 37.18
C LEU A 2 10.68 -6.47 36.27
N LEU A 3 9.68 -5.76 35.75
CA LEU A 3 9.93 -4.57 34.93
C LEU A 3 9.52 -3.29 35.68
N PRO A 4 10.40 -2.27 35.70
CA PRO A 4 10.09 -0.96 36.26
C PRO A 4 8.81 -0.37 35.65
N LEU A 5 8.03 0.35 36.46
CA LEU A 5 6.79 1.01 36.04
C LEU A 5 6.95 1.88 34.78
N SER A 6 8.09 2.55 34.64
CA SER A 6 8.45 3.34 33.46
C SER A 6 8.55 2.49 32.19
N VAL A 7 9.13 1.29 32.26
CA VAL A 7 9.27 0.37 31.12
C VAL A 7 7.90 -0.21 30.73
N ARG A 8 7.05 -0.51 31.72
CA ARG A 8 5.68 -0.97 31.49
C ARG A 8 4.81 0.12 30.84
N MET A 9 4.92 1.37 31.31
CA MET A 9 4.23 2.50 30.71
C MET A 9 4.72 2.74 29.28
N PHE A 10 6.02 2.69 29.01
CA PHE A 10 6.56 2.82 27.64
C PHE A 10 6.05 1.72 26.69
N ALA A 11 6.00 0.47 27.17
CA ALA A 11 5.45 -0.65 26.42
C ALA A 11 3.93 -0.49 26.17
N GLN A 12 3.20 0.04 27.14
CA GLN A 12 1.77 0.34 27.02
C GLN A 12 1.50 1.52 26.08
N GLN A 13 2.32 2.57 26.12
CA GLN A 13 2.22 3.76 25.26
C GLN A 13 2.56 3.44 23.79
N ARG A 14 3.53 2.54 23.55
CA ARG A 14 3.77 1.98 22.20
C ARG A 14 2.59 1.15 21.69
N ARG A 15 1.89 0.42 22.57
CA ARG A 15 0.67 -0.33 22.20
C ARG A 15 -0.52 0.58 21.91
N THR A 16 -0.69 1.69 22.64
CA THR A 16 -1.77 2.66 22.35
C THR A 16 -1.53 3.43 21.05
N ASN A 17 -0.27 3.63 20.67
CA ASN A 17 0.10 4.21 19.37
C ASN A 17 0.00 3.21 18.20
N GLN A 18 -0.39 1.95 18.48
CA GLN A 18 -0.75 0.93 17.49
C GLN A 18 -2.27 0.80 17.36
N SER A 19 -3.06 1.88 17.53
CA SER A 19 -4.36 1.87 16.85
C SER A 19 -4.02 1.83 15.36
N SER A 20 -4.13 0.65 14.75
CA SER A 20 -4.01 0.52 13.30
C SER A 20 -4.97 1.54 12.71
N GLU A 21 -4.44 2.59 12.08
CA GLU A 21 -5.29 3.53 11.35
C GLU A 21 -6.18 2.71 10.41
N SER A 22 -7.46 3.04 10.36
CA SER A 22 -8.37 2.40 9.40
C SER A 22 -7.85 2.68 7.99
N ILE A 23 -8.03 1.72 7.09
CA ILE A 23 -7.73 1.91 5.66
C ILE A 23 -8.45 3.17 5.15
N GLU A 24 -9.67 3.43 5.62
CA GLU A 24 -10.43 4.63 5.28
C GLU A 24 -9.72 5.92 5.67
N THR A 25 -9.13 5.98 6.87
CA THR A 25 -8.38 7.14 7.34
C THR A 25 -7.11 7.37 6.52
N LEU A 26 -6.42 6.29 6.18
CA LEU A 26 -5.23 6.33 5.32
C LEU A 26 -5.57 6.82 3.91
N THR A 27 -6.65 6.30 3.32
CA THR A 27 -7.11 6.71 1.99
C THR A 27 -7.45 8.20 1.98
N ARG A 28 -8.15 8.70 3.00
CA ARG A 28 -8.51 10.12 3.08
C ARG A 28 -7.26 11.02 3.12
N ARG A 29 -6.30 10.67 3.99
CA ARG A 29 -5.03 11.40 4.08
C ARG A 29 -4.24 11.37 2.78
N LEU A 30 -4.21 10.22 2.10
CA LEU A 30 -3.54 10.09 0.81
C LEU A 30 -4.21 10.96 -0.25
N SER A 31 -5.53 11.01 -0.30
CA SER A 31 -6.27 11.88 -1.22
C SER A 31 -5.99 13.35 -0.95
N ASP A 32 -6.02 13.79 0.31
CA ASP A 32 -5.73 15.17 0.68
C ASP A 32 -4.30 15.56 0.26
N GLN A 33 -3.33 14.68 0.50
CA GLN A 33 -1.93 14.89 0.10
C GLN A 33 -1.77 14.91 -1.43
N ALA A 34 -2.42 13.99 -2.14
CA ALA A 34 -2.31 13.89 -3.59
C ALA A 34 -2.84 15.13 -4.31
N ILE A 35 -3.91 15.75 -3.81
CA ILE A 35 -4.45 16.99 -4.39
C ILE A 35 -3.43 18.12 -4.27
N ILE A 36 -2.72 18.20 -3.15
CA ILE A 36 -1.66 19.20 -2.93
C ILE A 36 -0.47 18.93 -3.86
N ASP A 37 -0.01 17.68 -3.94
CA ASP A 37 1.19 17.32 -4.71
C ASP A 37 0.99 17.44 -6.22
N TYR A 38 -0.24 17.23 -6.70
CA TYR A 38 -0.58 17.25 -8.13
C TYR A 38 -1.45 18.46 -8.54
N GLU A 39 -1.52 19.51 -7.72
CA GLU A 39 -2.35 20.71 -7.98
C GLU A 39 -2.13 21.30 -9.39
N LEU A 40 -0.89 21.29 -9.87
CA LEU A 40 -0.49 21.81 -11.19
C LEU A 40 -0.73 20.85 -12.36
N ARG A 41 -1.24 19.64 -12.13
CA ARG A 41 -1.50 18.61 -13.15
C ARG A 41 -2.99 18.35 -13.34
N GLU A 42 -3.75 19.44 -13.52
CA GLU A 42 -5.18 19.39 -13.73
C GLU A 42 -5.56 18.43 -14.88
N GLY A 43 -6.54 17.56 -14.64
CA GLY A 43 -7.00 16.55 -15.59
C GLY A 43 -6.26 15.20 -15.55
N GLU A 44 -5.06 15.14 -14.96
CA GLU A 44 -4.26 13.90 -14.88
C GLU A 44 -4.20 13.30 -13.47
N ILE A 45 -4.60 14.08 -12.45
CA ILE A 45 -4.49 13.72 -11.03
C ILE A 45 -5.06 12.33 -10.74
N TYR A 46 -6.26 12.02 -11.23
CA TYR A 46 -6.90 10.73 -11.00
C TYR A 46 -6.01 9.57 -11.48
N GLN A 47 -5.50 9.65 -12.70
CA GLN A 47 -4.69 8.60 -13.28
C GLN A 47 -3.38 8.41 -12.50
N LEU A 48 -2.69 9.52 -12.17
CA LEU A 48 -1.43 9.50 -11.42
C LEU A 48 -1.56 8.85 -10.04
N VAL A 49 -2.62 9.20 -9.31
CA VAL A 49 -2.86 8.67 -7.97
C VAL A 49 -3.23 7.20 -8.02
N ILE A 50 -4.13 6.81 -8.93
CA ILE A 50 -4.56 5.41 -9.08
C ILE A 50 -3.39 4.54 -9.53
N ASP A 51 -2.59 4.97 -10.51
CA ASP A 51 -1.42 4.21 -10.96
C ASP A 51 -0.40 4.01 -9.82
N GLN A 52 -0.18 5.02 -8.98
CA GLN A 52 0.71 4.92 -7.83
C GLN A 52 0.19 3.90 -6.79
N ILE A 53 -1.11 3.92 -6.51
CA ILE A 53 -1.75 2.98 -5.56
C ILE A 53 -1.71 1.56 -6.14
N GLU A 54 -2.10 1.39 -7.41
CA GLU A 54 -2.10 0.09 -8.08
C GLU A 54 -0.69 -0.49 -8.14
N HIS A 55 0.31 0.32 -8.47
CA HIS A 55 1.71 -0.10 -8.48
C HIS A 55 2.12 -0.63 -7.11
N ALA A 56 1.90 0.13 -6.04
CA ALA A 56 2.26 -0.27 -4.69
C ALA A 56 1.53 -1.56 -4.24
N LEU A 57 0.24 -1.70 -4.59
CA LEU A 57 -0.56 -2.87 -4.24
C LEU A 57 -0.07 -4.12 -4.97
N ILE A 58 0.17 -4.02 -6.27
CA ILE A 58 0.64 -5.14 -7.11
C ILE A 58 2.05 -5.55 -6.72
N ASP A 59 2.95 -4.59 -6.52
CA ASP A 59 4.33 -4.86 -6.08
C ASP A 59 4.33 -5.61 -4.74
N ARG A 60 3.54 -5.15 -3.78
CA ARG A 60 3.46 -5.81 -2.47
C ARG A 60 2.84 -7.22 -2.56
N ALA A 61 1.87 -7.43 -3.45
CA ALA A 61 1.29 -8.74 -3.71
C ALA A 61 2.31 -9.70 -4.36
N LEU A 62 3.07 -9.23 -5.34
CA LEU A 62 4.13 -10.01 -5.99
C LEU A 62 5.22 -10.40 -4.99
N ALA A 63 5.71 -9.45 -4.19
CA ALA A 63 6.68 -9.71 -3.14
C ALA A 63 6.18 -10.76 -2.13
N ARG A 64 4.90 -10.65 -1.71
CA ARG A 64 4.25 -11.65 -0.82
C ARG A 64 4.19 -13.03 -1.45
N CYS A 65 4.02 -13.11 -2.77
CA CYS A 65 3.90 -14.36 -3.52
C CYS A 65 5.24 -14.87 -4.08
N GLY A 66 6.37 -14.25 -3.74
CA GLY A 66 7.71 -14.62 -4.23
C GLY A 66 7.85 -14.44 -5.74
N GLY A 67 7.34 -13.34 -6.30
CA GLY A 67 7.40 -13.04 -7.74
C GLY A 67 6.41 -13.83 -8.60
N VAL A 68 5.68 -14.80 -8.03
CA VAL A 68 4.76 -15.64 -8.79
C VAL A 68 3.47 -14.90 -9.13
N LYS A 69 3.39 -14.40 -10.37
CA LYS A 69 2.23 -13.63 -10.89
C LYS A 69 0.89 -14.34 -10.74
N THR A 70 0.81 -15.65 -10.95
CA THR A 70 -0.46 -16.39 -10.81
C THR A 70 -0.95 -16.37 -9.36
N LYS A 71 -0.05 -16.62 -8.40
CA LYS A 71 -0.39 -16.55 -6.97
C LYS A 71 -0.75 -15.14 -6.53
N ALA A 72 -0.07 -14.12 -7.06
CA ALA A 72 -0.41 -12.72 -6.79
C ALA A 72 -1.78 -12.34 -7.36
N ALA A 73 -2.13 -12.83 -8.56
CA ALA A 73 -3.43 -12.62 -9.16
C ALA A 73 -4.55 -13.28 -8.34
N ASP A 74 -4.33 -14.52 -7.91
CA ASP A 74 -5.25 -15.25 -7.03
C ASP A 74 -5.40 -14.55 -5.67
N PHE A 75 -4.29 -14.04 -5.11
CA PHE A 75 -4.29 -13.30 -3.84
C PHE A 75 -5.06 -11.98 -3.94
N LEU A 76 -4.91 -11.26 -5.05
CA LEU A 76 -5.64 -10.01 -5.33
C LEU A 76 -7.08 -10.26 -5.79
N GLY A 77 -7.43 -11.49 -6.16
CA GLY A 77 -8.76 -11.83 -6.68
C GLY A 77 -9.03 -11.27 -8.08
N ILE A 78 -7.99 -11.03 -8.89
CA ILE A 78 -8.11 -10.51 -10.26
C ILE A 78 -7.66 -11.55 -11.28
N ASN A 79 -8.12 -11.42 -12.52
CA ASN A 79 -7.68 -12.29 -13.60
C ASN A 79 -6.16 -12.14 -13.84
N ARG A 80 -5.43 -13.26 -13.95
CA ARG A 80 -3.99 -13.29 -14.27
C ARG A 80 -3.64 -12.43 -15.49
N ASN A 81 -4.46 -12.45 -16.54
CA ASN A 81 -4.23 -11.65 -17.74
C ASN A 81 -4.30 -10.15 -17.43
N THR A 82 -5.22 -9.74 -16.57
CA THR A 82 -5.34 -8.35 -16.10
C THR A 82 -4.13 -7.96 -15.27
N LEU A 83 -3.71 -8.79 -14.32
CA LEU A 83 -2.49 -8.54 -13.55
C LEU A 83 -1.27 -8.39 -14.47
N ASN A 84 -1.13 -9.28 -15.46
CA ASN A 84 0.00 -9.23 -16.38
C ASN A 84 0.03 -7.96 -17.24
N LYS A 85 -1.13 -7.47 -17.69
CA LYS A 85 -1.24 -6.16 -18.36
C LYS A 85 -0.82 -5.04 -17.42
N LYS A 86 -1.40 -4.98 -16.21
CA LYS A 86 -1.07 -3.95 -15.22
C LYS A 86 0.40 -3.92 -14.84
N VAL A 87 1.03 -5.07 -14.63
CA VAL A 87 2.47 -5.18 -14.34
C VAL A 87 3.32 -4.59 -15.47
N LYS A 88 2.93 -4.82 -16.73
CA LYS A 88 3.62 -4.26 -17.89
C LYS A 88 3.40 -2.76 -18.01
N ASP A 89 2.15 -2.31 -17.86
CA ASP A 89 1.76 -0.91 -18.03
C ASP A 89 2.36 -0.02 -16.92
N LEU A 90 2.44 -0.54 -15.69
CA LEU A 90 3.02 0.13 -14.53
C LEU A 90 4.55 -0.05 -14.42
N GLY A 91 5.19 -0.81 -15.31
CA GLY A 91 6.64 -1.01 -15.31
C GLY A 91 7.18 -1.76 -14.09
N ILE A 92 6.39 -2.64 -13.48
CA ILE A 92 6.79 -3.36 -12.27
C ILE A 92 7.78 -4.48 -12.65
N GLU A 93 9.05 -4.30 -12.29
CA GLU A 93 10.05 -5.35 -12.37
C GLU A 93 9.76 -6.36 -11.26
N ALA A 94 9.24 -7.54 -11.63
CA ALA A 94 9.09 -8.62 -10.67
C ALA A 94 10.49 -9.00 -10.19
N ALA A 95 10.84 -8.62 -8.95
CA ALA A 95 12.07 -9.05 -8.31
C ALA A 95 12.13 -10.58 -8.36
N GLU A 96 13.11 -11.07 -9.11
CA GLU A 96 13.41 -12.49 -9.34
C GLU A 96 13.98 -13.15 -8.07
#